data_AF-A0A379T6Z6-F1
#
_entry.id   AF-A0A379T6Z6-F1
#
_cell.length_a   1.000
_cell.length_b   1.000
_cell.length_c   1.000
_cell.angle_alpha   90.00
_cell.angle_beta   90.00
_cell.angle_gamma   90.00
#
_symmetry.space_group_name_H-M   'P 1'
#
loop_
_entity.id
_entity.type
_entity.pdbx_description
1 polymer ?
#
loop_
_entity_poly.entity_id
_entity_poly.type
_entity_poly.pdbx_seq_one_letter_code
_entity_poly.pdbx_strand_id
1 'polypeptide(L)'
;MLLAMVDDFRCVVIKLAERIAHLREVKEAPEDERVLAAKECTNIYAPLANRLGIGQLKWELEDYCFRYLHPAEYKRIAKLLHERRIDREHYIEEFVGHLRAEMKNEGVLAEVYGRPKHIYSIWRKMQKKHLGV
;
A
#
# COMPACT_ATOMS: atom_id res chain seq x y z
N MET A 1 10.77 21.99 6.79
CA MET A 1 10.04 22.85 7.75
C MET A 1 9.13 22.05 8.68
N LEU A 2 8.26 21.14 8.22
CA LEU A 2 7.33 20.41 9.11
C LEU A 2 8.03 19.55 10.20
N LEU A 3 9.09 18.82 9.83
CA LEU A 3 9.90 18.03 10.78
C LEU A 3 10.74 18.88 11.75
N ALA A 4 10.84 20.19 11.52
CA ALA A 4 11.57 21.12 12.37
C ALA A 4 10.65 21.93 13.30
N MET A 5 9.33 21.80 13.13
CA MET A 5 8.31 22.49 13.94
C MET A 5 7.57 21.55 14.91
N VAL A 6 7.74 20.24 14.75
CA VAL A 6 6.98 19.23 15.50
C VAL A 6 7.95 18.47 16.40
N ASP A 7 8.01 18.87 17.66
CA ASP A 7 8.81 18.19 18.69
C ASP A 7 8.15 16.87 19.15
N ASP A 8 6.82 16.76 18.99
CA ASP A 8 6.05 15.57 19.36
C ASP A 8 5.62 14.75 18.13
N PHE A 9 6.27 13.59 17.94
CA PHE A 9 5.98 12.69 16.82
C PHE A 9 4.52 12.20 16.78
N ARG A 10 3.82 12.18 17.93
CA ARG A 10 2.42 11.72 18.01
C ARG A 10 1.49 12.60 17.20
N CYS A 11 1.78 13.90 17.09
CA CYS A 11 1.03 14.82 16.23
C CYS A 11 1.04 14.35 14.77
N VAL A 12 2.18 13.85 14.28
CA VAL A 12 2.29 13.36 12.91
C VAL A 12 1.51 12.06 12.74
N VAL A 13 1.60 11.14 13.70
CA VAL A 13 0.86 9.86 13.66
C VAL A 13 -0.65 10.10 13.63
N ILE A 14 -1.17 10.97 14.50
CA ILE A 14 -2.58 11.36 14.53
C ILE A 14 -2.98 11.97 13.19
N LYS A 15 -2.15 12.86 12.62
CA LYS A 15 -2.44 13.49 11.34
C LYS A 15 -2.47 12.49 10.18
N LEU A 16 -1.56 11.52 10.16
CA LEU A 16 -1.56 10.46 9.15
C LEU A 16 -2.83 9.59 9.24
N ALA A 17 -3.25 9.26 10.47
CA ALA A 17 -4.50 8.51 10.69
C ALA A 17 -5.73 9.31 10.21
N GLU A 18 -5.80 10.60 10.53
CA GLU A 18 -6.86 11.49 10.05
C GLU A 18 -6.89 11.58 8.53
N ARG A 19 -5.73 11.70 7.87
CA ARG A 19 -5.66 11.72 6.39
C ARG A 19 -6.15 10.41 5.76
N ILE A 20 -5.85 9.26 6.36
CA ILE A 20 -6.36 7.97 5.88
C ILE A 20 -7.87 7.89 6.04
N ALA A 21 -8.42 8.29 7.19
CA ALA A 21 -9.86 8.35 7.41
C ALA A 21 -10.53 9.26 6.38
N HIS A 22 -9.97 10.46 6.17
CA HIS A 22 -10.46 11.41 5.18
C HIS A 22 -10.44 10.86 3.75
N LEU A 23 -9.36 10.18 3.34
CA LEU A 23 -9.30 9.53 2.02
C LEU A 23 -10.35 8.42 1.86
N ARG A 24 -10.79 7.76 2.93
CA ARG A 24 -11.88 6.78 2.88
C ARG A 24 -13.24 7.45 2.70
N GLU A 25 -13.46 8.54 3.40
CA GLU A 25 -14.72 9.30 3.39
C GLU A 25 -14.94 10.06 2.07
N VAL A 26 -13.89 10.71 1.56
CA VAL A 26 -13.96 11.53 0.33
C VAL A 26 -14.31 10.72 -0.91
N LYS A 27 -14.37 9.38 -0.84
CA LYS A 27 -14.77 8.50 -1.95
C LYS A 27 -16.07 8.92 -2.63
N GLU A 28 -17.05 9.38 -1.86
CA GLU A 28 -18.38 9.80 -2.33
C GLU A 28 -18.47 11.32 -2.63
N ALA A 29 -17.39 12.07 -2.40
CA ALA A 29 -17.32 13.50 -2.67
C ALA A 29 -17.08 13.79 -4.17
N PRO A 30 -17.24 15.06 -4.61
CA PRO A 30 -16.90 15.51 -5.95
C PRO A 30 -15.47 15.12 -6.40
N GLU A 31 -15.27 15.00 -7.72
CA GLU A 31 -13.98 14.55 -8.27
C GLU A 31 -12.82 15.51 -7.96
N ASP A 32 -13.06 16.80 -8.03
CA ASP A 32 -12.11 17.85 -7.70
C ASP A 32 -11.62 17.76 -6.25
N GLU A 33 -12.51 17.55 -5.28
CA GLU A 33 -12.15 17.34 -3.88
C GLU A 33 -11.31 16.08 -3.68
N ARG A 34 -11.72 14.96 -4.30
CA ARG A 34 -10.98 13.69 -4.25
C ARG A 34 -9.57 13.83 -4.81
N VAL A 35 -9.43 14.47 -5.97
CA VAL A 35 -8.14 14.68 -6.63
C VAL A 35 -7.26 15.61 -5.80
N LEU A 36 -7.83 16.64 -5.19
CA LEU A 36 -7.08 17.56 -4.33
C LEU A 36 -6.52 16.84 -3.10
N ALA A 37 -7.36 16.11 -2.37
CA ALA A 37 -6.96 15.32 -1.20
C ALA A 37 -5.90 14.25 -1.57
N ALA A 38 -6.07 13.58 -2.70
CA ALA A 38 -5.13 12.58 -3.18
C ALA A 38 -3.77 13.18 -3.57
N LYS A 39 -3.74 14.34 -4.23
CA LYS A 39 -2.50 15.05 -4.57
C LYS A 39 -1.74 15.47 -3.31
N GLU A 40 -2.44 16.02 -2.31
CA GLU A 40 -1.85 16.39 -1.03
C GLU A 40 -1.23 15.17 -0.34
N CYS A 41 -2.00 14.09 -0.22
CA CYS A 41 -1.56 12.86 0.43
C CYS A 41 -0.40 12.18 -0.28
N THR A 42 -0.36 12.20 -1.62
CA THR A 42 0.74 11.64 -2.41
C THR A 42 2.04 12.43 -2.22
N ASN A 43 1.96 13.75 -2.17
CA ASN A 43 3.13 14.61 -2.17
C ASN A 43 3.68 14.89 -0.76
N ILE A 44 2.82 14.87 0.26
CA ILE A 44 3.16 15.26 1.64
C ILE A 44 3.12 14.06 2.57
N TYR A 45 1.96 13.44 2.74
CA TYR A 45 1.72 12.49 3.83
C TYR A 45 2.28 11.09 3.56
N ALA A 46 2.19 10.56 2.34
CA ALA A 46 2.78 9.27 1.99
C ALA A 46 4.33 9.28 2.08
N PRO A 47 5.04 10.30 1.56
CA PRO A 47 6.49 10.44 1.77
C PRO A 47 6.86 10.64 3.24
N LEU A 48 6.04 11.36 4.01
CA LEU A 48 6.24 11.54 5.44
C LEU A 48 6.12 10.21 6.20
N ALA A 49 5.06 9.43 5.94
CA ALA A 49 4.89 8.09 6.51
C ALA A 49 6.07 7.17 6.14
N ASN A 50 6.59 7.26 4.92
CA ASN A 50 7.78 6.51 4.49
C ASN A 50 9.03 6.91 5.28
N ARG A 51 9.26 8.21 5.51
CA ARG A 51 10.42 8.71 6.27
C ARG A 51 10.35 8.32 7.74
N LEU A 52 9.15 8.21 8.31
CA LEU A 52 8.92 7.73 9.67
C LEU A 52 8.99 6.20 9.79
N GLY A 53 9.21 5.46 8.70
CA GLY A 53 9.24 4.00 8.72
C GLY A 53 7.87 3.32 8.85
N ILE A 54 6.77 4.08 8.77
CA ILE A 54 5.41 3.55 8.93
C ILE A 54 4.89 3.03 7.59
N GLY A 55 5.43 1.90 7.16
CA GLY A 55 5.14 1.31 5.84
C GLY A 55 3.67 0.99 5.60
N GLN A 56 2.96 0.51 6.63
CA GLN A 56 1.53 0.19 6.54
C GLN A 56 0.68 1.40 6.13
N LEU A 57 0.83 2.52 6.83
CA LEU A 57 0.11 3.76 6.52
C LEU A 57 0.53 4.33 5.17
N LYS A 58 1.82 4.26 4.84
CA LYS A 58 2.34 4.69 3.54
C LYS A 58 1.62 3.98 2.39
N TRP A 59 1.61 2.65 2.39
CA TRP A 59 1.05 1.89 1.27
C TRP A 59 -0.47 2.07 1.16
N GLU A 60 -1.16 2.22 2.29
CA GLU A 60 -2.58 2.52 2.32
C GLU A 60 -2.88 3.91 1.71
N LEU A 61 -2.15 4.95 2.13
CA LEU A 61 -2.23 6.29 1.54
C LEU A 61 -1.95 6.23 0.03
N GLU A 62 -0.87 5.56 -0.37
CA GLU A 62 -0.46 5.43 -1.78
C GLU A 62 -1.57 4.77 -2.63
N ASP A 63 -2.19 3.69 -2.16
CA ASP A 63 -3.25 2.99 -2.90
C ASP A 63 -4.54 3.82 -3.00
N TYR A 64 -4.96 4.52 -1.95
CA TYR A 64 -6.10 5.43 -2.01
C TYR A 64 -5.84 6.59 -2.96
N CYS A 65 -4.68 7.22 -2.88
CA CYS A 65 -4.33 8.31 -3.77
C CYS A 65 -4.27 7.84 -5.23
N PHE A 66 -3.66 6.69 -5.48
CA PHE A 66 -3.56 6.14 -6.83
C PHE A 66 -4.92 5.84 -7.44
N ARG A 67 -5.87 5.36 -6.62
CA ARG A 67 -7.26 5.13 -7.04
C ARG A 67 -7.95 6.40 -7.55
N TYR A 68 -7.68 7.56 -6.93
CA TYR A 68 -8.30 8.83 -7.31
C TYR A 68 -7.53 9.54 -8.43
N LEU A 69 -6.20 9.48 -8.43
CA LEU A 69 -5.36 10.16 -9.43
C LEU A 69 -5.30 9.42 -10.78
N HIS A 70 -5.34 8.08 -10.74
CA HIS A 70 -5.19 7.23 -11.92
C HIS A 70 -6.23 6.08 -11.92
N PRO A 71 -7.53 6.39 -11.95
CA PRO A 71 -8.60 5.40 -11.77
C PRO A 71 -8.60 4.29 -12.83
N ALA A 72 -8.24 4.60 -14.08
CA ALA A 72 -8.15 3.60 -15.15
C ALA A 72 -7.04 2.58 -14.89
N GLU A 73 -5.85 3.05 -14.53
CA GLU A 73 -4.69 2.21 -14.21
C GLU A 73 -4.93 1.37 -12.95
N TYR A 74 -5.52 1.98 -11.92
CA TYR A 74 -5.91 1.28 -10.71
C TYR A 74 -6.85 0.10 -11.03
N LYS A 75 -7.93 0.35 -11.79
CA LYS A 75 -8.89 -0.69 -12.19
C LYS A 75 -8.24 -1.77 -13.04
N ARG A 76 -7.35 -1.40 -13.96
CA ARG A 76 -6.61 -2.33 -14.81
C ARG A 76 -5.75 -3.29 -13.99
N ILE A 77 -4.95 -2.78 -13.06
CA ILE A 77 -4.09 -3.62 -12.20
C ILE A 77 -4.93 -4.47 -11.26
N ALA A 78 -6.02 -3.92 -10.69
CA ALA A 78 -6.93 -4.67 -9.84
C ALA A 78 -7.54 -5.87 -10.59
N LYS A 79 -7.91 -5.70 -11.87
CA LYS A 79 -8.43 -6.79 -12.71
C LYS A 79 -7.35 -7.86 -12.95
N LEU A 80 -6.15 -7.46 -13.39
CA LEU A 80 -5.03 -8.40 -13.61
C LEU A 80 -4.65 -9.19 -12.34
N LEU A 81 -4.73 -8.55 -11.18
CA LEU A 81 -4.47 -9.19 -9.88
C LEU A 81 -5.53 -10.25 -9.53
N HIS A 82 -6.78 -10.00 -9.91
CA HIS A 82 -7.91 -10.88 -9.66
C HIS A 82 -7.86 -12.12 -10.57
N GLU A 83 -7.52 -11.94 -11.86
CA GLU A 83 -7.41 -13.03 -12.83
C GLU A 83 -6.38 -14.10 -12.40
N ARG A 84 -5.28 -13.68 -11.77
CA ARG A 84 -4.22 -14.59 -11.28
C ARG A 84 -4.32 -14.91 -9.80
N ARG A 85 -5.49 -14.71 -9.18
CA ARG A 85 -5.62 -14.84 -7.72
C ARG A 85 -5.46 -16.29 -7.26
N ILE A 86 -6.18 -17.21 -7.89
CA ILE A 86 -6.22 -18.63 -7.51
C ILE A 86 -4.83 -19.25 -7.62
N ASP A 87 -4.21 -19.14 -8.80
CA ASP A 87 -2.85 -19.66 -9.02
C ASP A 87 -1.87 -19.11 -7.98
N ARG A 88 -1.93 -17.79 -7.73
CA ARG A 88 -1.03 -17.12 -6.78
C ARG A 88 -1.25 -17.59 -5.35
N GLU A 89 -2.49 -17.75 -4.91
CA GLU A 89 -2.83 -18.24 -3.56
C GLU A 89 -2.34 -19.69 -3.40
N HIS A 90 -2.55 -20.54 -4.40
CA HIS A 90 -2.06 -21.92 -4.40
C HIS A 90 -0.53 -22.01 -4.29
N TYR A 91 0.21 -21.30 -5.15
CA TYR A 91 1.67 -21.26 -5.07
C TYR A 91 2.15 -20.77 -3.68
N ILE A 92 1.51 -19.72 -3.14
CA ILE A 92 1.87 -19.20 -1.81
C ILE A 92 1.65 -20.25 -0.73
N GLU A 93 0.51 -20.95 -0.75
CA GLU A 93 0.20 -21.99 0.24
C GLU A 93 1.19 -23.15 0.18
N GLU A 94 1.58 -23.61 -1.02
CA GLU A 94 2.60 -24.63 -1.19
C GLU A 94 3.94 -24.18 -0.59
N PHE A 95 4.44 -23.00 -0.97
CA PHE A 95 5.71 -22.48 -0.43
C PHE A 95 5.68 -22.30 1.08
N VAL A 96 4.60 -21.74 1.62
CA VAL A 96 4.42 -21.55 3.07
C VAL A 96 4.36 -22.90 3.78
N GLY A 97 3.68 -23.90 3.20
CA GLY A 97 3.59 -25.25 3.74
C GLY A 97 4.95 -25.94 3.83
N HIS A 98 5.73 -25.91 2.74
CA HIS A 98 7.08 -26.46 2.71
C HIS A 98 8.00 -25.78 3.73
N LEU A 99 8.01 -24.44 3.78
CA LEU A 99 8.83 -23.71 4.76
C LEU A 99 8.45 -24.04 6.20
N ARG A 100 7.15 -24.10 6.52
CA ARG A 100 6.69 -24.43 7.87
C ARG A 100 7.08 -25.85 8.28
N ALA A 101 7.02 -26.81 7.35
CA ALA A 101 7.42 -28.19 7.62
C ALA A 101 8.91 -28.28 7.97
N GLU A 102 9.78 -27.68 7.15
CA GLU A 102 11.22 -27.70 7.40
C GLU A 102 11.61 -26.94 8.68
N MET A 103 11.01 -25.76 8.93
CA MET A 103 11.26 -25.02 10.17
C MET A 103 10.85 -25.81 11.41
N LYS A 104 9.73 -26.55 11.34
CA LYS A 104 9.29 -27.43 12.42
C LYS A 104 10.25 -28.60 12.64
N ASN A 105 10.80 -29.18 11.57
CA ASN A 105 11.79 -30.27 11.66
C ASN A 105 13.08 -29.80 12.36
N GLU A 106 13.51 -28.58 12.09
CA GLU A 106 14.68 -27.93 12.71
C GLU A 106 14.40 -27.34 14.11
N GLY A 107 13.17 -27.46 14.62
CA GLY A 107 12.78 -26.92 15.92
C GLY A 107 12.70 -25.39 15.98
N VAL A 108 12.62 -24.71 14.84
CA VAL A 108 12.50 -23.24 14.74
C VAL A 108 11.03 -22.82 14.76
N LEU A 109 10.66 -22.00 15.74
CA LEU A 109 9.32 -21.41 15.83
C LEU A 109 9.30 -20.04 15.14
N ALA A 110 8.57 -19.93 14.03
CA ALA A 110 8.34 -18.65 13.36
C ALA A 110 6.98 -18.61 12.66
N GLU A 111 6.51 -17.39 12.39
CA GLU A 111 5.33 -17.14 11.58
C GLU A 111 5.73 -16.99 10.11
N VAL A 112 5.15 -17.83 9.25
CA VAL A 112 5.35 -17.77 7.79
C VAL A 112 4.00 -17.53 7.13
N TYR A 113 3.88 -16.48 6.34
CA TYR A 113 2.65 -16.15 5.63
C TYR A 113 2.94 -15.44 4.31
N GLY A 114 2.02 -15.60 3.35
CA GLY A 114 2.06 -14.87 2.10
C GLY A 114 1.55 -13.45 2.27
N ARG A 115 2.30 -12.46 1.76
CA ARG A 115 1.90 -11.06 1.80
C ARG A 115 1.54 -10.55 0.39
N PRO A 116 0.30 -10.07 0.16
CA PRO A 116 -0.05 -9.47 -1.12
C PRO A 116 0.69 -8.14 -1.33
N LYS A 117 0.96 -7.81 -2.59
CA LYS A 117 1.50 -6.50 -2.95
C LYS A 117 0.38 -5.48 -3.14
N HIS A 118 0.63 -4.28 -2.65
CA HIS A 118 -0.22 -3.10 -2.83
C HIS A 118 -0.21 -2.64 -4.30
N ILE A 119 -1.34 -2.10 -4.78
CA ILE A 119 -1.58 -1.82 -6.21
C ILE A 119 -0.60 -0.76 -6.73
N TYR A 120 -0.42 0.33 -5.98
CA TYR A 120 0.51 1.38 -6.36
C TYR A 120 1.96 0.87 -6.44
N SER A 121 2.34 -0.03 -5.54
CA SER A 121 3.68 -0.64 -5.57
C SER A 121 3.87 -1.59 -6.76
N ILE A 122 2.81 -2.27 -7.20
CA ILE A 122 2.83 -3.05 -8.44
C ILE A 122 3.02 -2.12 -9.64
N TRP A 123 2.21 -1.05 -9.71
CA TRP A 123 2.33 -0.04 -10.77
C TRP A 123 3.74 0.55 -10.85
N ARG A 124 4.31 1.02 -9.73
CA ARG A 124 5.70 1.52 -9.68
C ARG A 124 6.70 0.49 -10.19
N LYS A 125 6.52 -0.79 -9.85
CA LYS A 125 7.42 -1.86 -10.30
C LYS A 125 7.27 -2.16 -11.79
N MET A 126 6.06 -2.09 -12.34
CA MET A 126 5.80 -2.23 -13.78
C MET A 126 6.50 -1.10 -14.57
N GLN A 127 6.30 0.15 -14.12
CA GLN A 127 6.96 1.32 -14.72
C GLN A 127 8.49 1.21 -14.69
N LYS A 128 9.07 0.90 -13.52
CA LYS A 128 10.53 0.78 -13.38
C LYS A 128 11.15 -0.30 -14.27
N LYS A 129 10.42 -1.40 -14.48
CA LYS A 129 10.90 -2.50 -15.32
C LYS A 129 10.67 -2.29 -16.81
N HIS A 130 10.13 -1.12 -17.22
CA HIS A 130 9.63 -0.89 -18.57
C HIS A 130 8.76 -2.05 -19.05
N LEU A 131 8.00 -2.63 -18.10
CA LEU A 131 6.93 -3.57 -18.44
C LEU A 131 5.79 -2.69 -18.92
N GLY A 132 6.00 -2.18 -20.13
CA GLY A 132 4.97 -1.54 -20.92
C GLY A 132 3.85 -2.55 -21.08
N VAL A 133 2.65 -2.06 -20.81
CA VAL A 133 1.48 -2.57 -21.48
C VAL A 133 1.14 -1.48 -22.50
#